data_AF-A0A519RXR4-F1
#
_entry.id   AF-A0A519RXR4-F1
#
_cell.length_a   1.000
_cell.length_b   1.000
_cell.length_c   1.000
_cell.angle_alpha   90.00
_cell.angle_beta   90.00
_cell.angle_gamma   90.00
#
_symmetry.space_group_name_H-M   'P 1'
#
loop_
_entity.id
_entity.type
_entity.pdbx_description
1 polymer ?
#
loop_
_entity_poly.entity_id
_entity_poly.type
_entity_poly.pdbx_seq_one_letter_code
_entity_poly.pdbx_strand_id
1 'polypeptide(L)'
;MKTIVFFGDSLTAGYGLKDPLTESLPARIKQILKREGFDHLVINAGMSGDTSTSGLNRLPDILEMDTDIFVLELGANDFLRGHPATLVNNNLQKIISQVKEKRK
;
A
#
# COMPACT_ATOMS: atom_id res chain seq x y z
N MET A 1 -15.16 -3.38 -13.35
CA MET A 1 -14.03 -2.53 -12.95
C MET A 1 -13.81 -2.73 -11.46
N LYS A 2 -12.57 -2.85 -10.99
CA LYS A 2 -12.23 -2.97 -9.57
C LYS A 2 -11.20 -1.90 -9.20
N THR A 3 -11.24 -1.42 -7.96
CA THR A 3 -10.23 -0.52 -7.41
C THR A 3 -9.19 -1.30 -6.60
N ILE A 4 -7.92 -1.18 -7.00
CA ILE A 4 -6.78 -1.81 -6.36
C ILE A 4 -5.94 -0.73 -5.70
N VAL A 5 -5.89 -0.73 -4.37
CA VAL A 5 -5.07 0.20 -3.59
C VAL A 5 -3.79 -0.49 -3.16
N PHE A 6 -2.65 0.09 -3.56
CA PHE A 6 -1.34 -0.30 -3.07
C PHE A 6 -0.95 0.64 -1.93
N PHE A 7 -0.97 0.13 -0.71
CA PHE A 7 -0.69 0.85 0.51
C PHE A 7 0.64 0.40 1.10
N GLY A 8 1.64 1.28 1.02
CA GLY A 8 2.96 0.92 1.52
C GLY A 8 3.95 2.07 1.64
N ASP A 9 5.24 1.75 1.58
CA ASP A 9 6.30 2.72 1.78
C ASP A 9 6.91 3.24 0.46
N SER A 10 8.18 3.63 0.49
CA SER A 10 9.01 3.95 -0.67
C SER A 10 9.00 2.91 -1.79
N LEU A 11 8.93 1.61 -1.47
CA LEU A 11 8.91 0.54 -2.47
C LEU A 11 7.62 0.62 -3.30
N THR A 12 6.51 0.92 -2.64
CA THR A 12 5.23 1.18 -3.29
C THR A 12 5.21 2.56 -3.99
N ALA A 13 5.76 3.59 -3.35
CA ALA A 13 5.79 4.96 -3.88
C ALA A 13 6.66 5.10 -5.15
N GLY A 14 7.63 4.21 -5.35
CA GLY A 14 8.58 4.28 -6.47
C GLY A 14 9.74 5.24 -6.20
N TYR A 15 10.21 5.34 -4.95
CA TYR A 15 11.34 6.19 -4.60
C TYR A 15 12.60 5.81 -5.39
N GLY A 16 13.30 6.82 -5.91
CA GLY A 16 14.53 6.64 -6.70
C GLY A 16 14.32 6.30 -8.18
N LEU A 17 13.07 6.12 -8.63
CA LEU A 17 12.75 5.96 -10.05
C LEU A 17 12.79 7.30 -10.78
N LYS A 18 13.07 7.26 -12.08
CA LYS A 18 13.12 8.49 -12.90
C LYS A 18 11.71 9.01 -13.15
N ASP A 19 10.76 8.10 -13.39
CA ASP A 19 9.36 8.43 -13.56
C ASP A 19 8.47 7.45 -12.75
N PRO A 20 8.24 7.72 -11.46
CA PRO A 20 7.39 6.87 -10.62
C PRO A 20 5.97 6.66 -11.15
N LEU A 21 5.44 7.58 -11.97
CA LEU A 21 4.09 7.49 -12.54
C LEU A 21 3.96 6.35 -13.56
N THR A 22 5.08 5.92 -14.15
CA THR A 22 5.10 4.85 -15.15
C THR A 22 5.99 3.66 -14.74
N GLU A 23 6.90 3.86 -13.79
CA GLU A 23 7.90 2.87 -13.41
C GLU A 23 7.64 2.21 -12.04
N SER A 24 6.87 2.83 -11.15
CA SER A 24 6.57 2.25 -9.83
C SER A 24 5.85 0.91 -9.97
N LEU A 25 5.95 0.06 -8.94
CA LEU A 25 5.28 -1.25 -8.95
C LEU A 25 3.77 -1.13 -9.26
N PRO A 26 3.00 -0.22 -8.62
CA PRO A 26 1.59 -0.02 -8.97
C PRO A 26 1.38 0.43 -10.43
N ALA A 27 2.25 1.32 -10.94
CA ALA A 27 2.17 1.77 -12.33
C ALA A 27 2.44 0.64 -13.34
N ARG A 28 3.44 -0.20 -13.08
CA ARG A 28 3.74 -1.39 -13.90
C ARG A 28 2.61 -2.40 -13.86
N ILE A 29 2.02 -2.65 -12.69
CA ILE A 29 0.85 -3.52 -12.55
C ILE A 29 -0.33 -2.95 -13.36
N LYS A 30 -0.59 -1.64 -13.30
CA LYS A 30 -1.61 -0.98 -14.12
C LYS A 30 -1.39 -1.21 -15.62
N GLN A 31 -0.16 -1.07 -16.10
CA GLN A 31 0.20 -1.31 -17.50
C GLN A 31 -0.05 -2.77 -17.91
N ILE A 32 0.34 -3.72 -17.06
CA ILE A 32 0.13 -5.16 -17.29
C ILE A 32 -1.37 -5.44 -17.34
N LEU A 33 -2.15 -5.03 -16.35
CA LEU A 33 -3.60 -5.25 -16.31
C LEU A 33 -4.29 -4.73 -17.57
N LYS A 34 -3.95 -3.51 -18.01
CA LYS A 34 -4.47 -2.93 -19.24
C LYS A 34 -4.11 -3.77 -20.48
N ARG A 35 -2.87 -4.26 -20.56
CA ARG A 35 -2.41 -5.12 -21.68
C ARG A 35 -3.16 -6.45 -21.72
N GLU A 36 -3.46 -7.02 -20.56
CA GLU A 36 -4.22 -8.26 -20.42
C GLU A 36 -5.75 -8.06 -20.56
N GLY A 37 -6.22 -6.84 -20.86
CA GLY A 37 -7.64 -6.54 -21.07
C GLY A 37 -8.45 -6.31 -19.79
N PHE A 38 -7.81 -6.13 -18.63
CA PHE A 38 -8.46 -5.77 -17.38
C PHE A 38 -8.54 -4.26 -17.19
N ASP A 39 -9.77 -3.73 -17.13
CA ASP A 39 -10.03 -2.32 -16.81
C ASP A 39 -10.22 -2.16 -15.28
N HIS A 40 -9.09 -2.04 -14.58
CA HIS A 40 -9.04 -1.83 -13.14
C HIS A 40 -8.42 -0.47 -12.80
N LEU A 41 -8.97 0.20 -11.81
CA LEU A 41 -8.37 1.41 -11.24
C LEU A 41 -7.25 0.97 -10.30
N VAL A 42 -6.03 1.43 -10.54
CA VAL A 42 -4.88 1.17 -9.67
C VAL A 42 -4.47 2.46 -8.99
N ILE A 43 -4.52 2.48 -7.67
CA ILE A 43 -4.19 3.62 -6.81
C ILE A 43 -2.87 3.32 -6.12
N ASN A 44 -1.91 4.23 -6.28
CA ASN A 44 -0.66 4.22 -5.52
C ASN A 44 -0.84 5.07 -4.25
N ALA A 45 -0.90 4.42 -3.09
CA ALA A 45 -0.94 5.05 -1.77
C ALA A 45 0.37 4.76 -1.00
N GLY A 46 1.50 4.66 -1.71
CA GLY A 46 2.83 4.55 -1.14
C GLY A 46 3.32 5.87 -0.58
N MET A 47 3.92 5.86 0.62
CA MET A 47 4.54 7.04 1.23
C MET A 47 5.96 6.73 1.69
N SER A 48 6.96 7.37 1.08
CA SER A 48 8.37 7.11 1.38
C SER A 48 8.70 7.30 2.86
N GLY A 49 9.39 6.31 3.44
CA GLY A 49 9.80 6.33 4.84
C GLY A 49 8.74 5.84 5.82
N ASP A 50 7.58 5.40 5.34
CA ASP A 50 6.52 4.88 6.21
C ASP A 50 6.96 3.66 7.02
N THR A 51 6.61 3.70 8.30
CA THR A 51 6.62 2.56 9.21
C THR A 51 5.24 1.93 9.29
N SER A 52 5.15 0.76 9.90
CA SER A 52 3.89 0.14 10.30
C SER A 52 3.03 1.07 11.17
N THR A 53 3.65 1.87 12.05
CA THR A 53 2.95 2.85 12.91
C THR A 53 2.39 4.01 12.11
N SER A 54 3.20 4.65 11.25
CA SER A 54 2.74 5.79 10.44
C SER A 54 1.72 5.37 9.39
N GLY A 55 1.89 4.18 8.80
CA GLY A 55 0.86 3.54 7.98
C GLY A 55 -0.44 3.35 8.74
N LEU A 56 -0.42 2.73 9.92
CA LEU A 56 -1.63 2.57 10.73
C LEU A 56 -2.32 3.91 11.03
N ASN A 57 -1.55 4.97 11.30
CA ASN A 57 -2.11 6.30 11.59
C ASN A 57 -2.85 6.93 10.41
N ARG A 58 -2.40 6.69 9.16
CA ARG A 58 -3.05 7.22 7.95
C ARG A 58 -4.05 6.27 7.30
N LEU A 59 -4.21 5.06 7.84
CA LEU A 59 -5.16 4.08 7.33
C LEU A 59 -6.60 4.63 7.21
N PRO A 60 -7.13 5.44 8.15
CA PRO A 60 -8.50 5.96 8.02
C PRO A 60 -8.77 6.66 6.69
N ASP A 61 -7.84 7.49 6.20
CA ASP A 61 -7.99 8.20 4.92
C ASP A 61 -8.08 7.24 3.73
N ILE A 62 -7.40 6.10 3.83
CA ILE A 62 -7.39 5.06 2.80
C ILE A 62 -8.67 4.22 2.84
N LEU A 63 -9.25 4.01 4.02
CA LEU A 63 -10.50 3.28 4.19
C LEU A 63 -11.72 4.03 3.64
N GLU A 64 -11.60 5.33 3.39
CA GLU A 64 -12.64 6.12 2.70
C GLU A 64 -12.61 5.92 1.18
N MET A 65 -11.58 5.28 0.63
CA MET A 65 -11.54 4.89 -0.78
C MET A 65 -12.34 3.60 -1.00
N ASP A 66 -13.17 3.58 -2.05
CA ASP A 66 -13.88 2.38 -2.48
C ASP A 66 -12.87 1.33 -2.99
N THR A 67 -12.50 0.38 -2.13
CA THR A 67 -11.36 -0.52 -2.34
C THR A 67 -11.79 -1.99 -2.49
N ASP A 68 -11.61 -2.55 -3.68
CA ASP A 68 -11.87 -3.97 -3.98
C ASP A 68 -10.69 -4.89 -3.67
N ILE A 69 -9.48 -4.38 -3.80
CA ILE A 69 -8.24 -5.12 -3.54
C ILE A 69 -7.29 -4.20 -2.80
N PHE A 70 -6.82 -4.64 -1.64
CA PHE A 70 -5.89 -3.90 -0.80
C PHE A 70 -4.56 -4.66 -0.75
N VAL A 71 -3.49 -4.03 -1.19
CA VAL A 71 -2.13 -4.57 -1.15
C VAL A 71 -1.37 -3.82 -0.06
N LEU A 72 -0.93 -4.54 0.97
CA LEU A 72 -0.19 -4.00 2.11
C LEU A 72 1.31 -4.29 1.98
N GLU A 73 2.14 -3.26 2.04
CA GLU A 73 3.60 -3.35 1.99
C GLU A 73 4.20 -2.38 3.02
N LEU A 74 4.45 -2.85 4.26
CA LEU A 74 5.04 -2.03 5.32
C LEU A 74 5.92 -2.90 6.22
N GLY A 75 6.91 -2.28 6.86
CA GLY A 75 7.77 -2.91 7.86
C GLY A 75 9.27 -2.76 7.60
N ALA A 76 9.68 -2.43 6.36
CA ALA A 76 11.08 -2.25 6.03
C ALA A 76 11.70 -1.07 6.81
N ASN A 77 11.01 0.06 6.89
CA ASN A 77 11.49 1.20 7.66
C ASN A 77 11.45 0.99 9.18
N ASP A 78 10.56 0.15 9.70
CA ASP A 78 10.57 -0.27 11.10
C ASP A 78 11.84 -1.05 11.42
N PHE A 79 12.20 -1.99 10.55
CA PHE A 79 13.44 -2.77 10.65
C PHE A 79 14.67 -1.86 10.61
N LEU A 80 14.75 -0.94 9.64
CA LEU A 80 15.86 0.01 9.51
C LEU A 80 16.01 0.93 10.74
N ARG A 81 14.91 1.20 11.46
CA ARG A 81 14.90 2.03 12.67
C ARG A 81 15.00 1.23 13.98
N GLY A 82 15.13 -0.09 13.90
CA GLY A 82 15.28 -0.96 15.07
C GLY A 82 14.01 -1.10 15.92
N HIS A 83 12.82 -0.93 15.34
CA HIS A 83 11.58 -1.17 16.06
C HIS A 83 11.36 -2.68 16.36
N PRO A 84 10.76 -3.05 17.51
CA PRO A 84 10.52 -4.45 17.84
C PRO A 84 9.58 -5.13 16.84
N ALA A 85 9.89 -6.37 16.44
CA ALA A 85 9.03 -7.15 15.53
C ALA A 85 7.61 -7.36 16.07
N THR A 86 7.43 -7.39 17.40
CA THR A 86 6.11 -7.47 18.04
C THR A 86 5.26 -6.22 17.78
N LEU A 87 5.87 -5.03 17.80
CA LEU A 87 5.19 -3.78 17.43
C LEU A 87 4.74 -3.81 15.97
N VAL A 88 5.66 -4.19 15.07
CA VAL A 88 5.37 -4.27 13.62
C VAL A 88 4.24 -5.24 13.35
N ASN A 89 4.31 -6.46 13.91
CA ASN A 89 3.25 -7.46 13.79
C ASN A 89 1.91 -6.94 14.29
N ASN A 90 1.87 -6.31 15.47
CA ASN A 90 0.63 -5.77 16.02
C ASN A 90 0.02 -4.68 15.13
N ASN A 91 0.84 -3.78 14.57
CA ASN A 91 0.38 -2.74 13.68
C ASN A 91 -0.16 -3.31 12.37
N LEU A 92 0.57 -4.24 11.72
CA LEU A 92 0.12 -4.88 10.48
C LEU A 92 -1.19 -5.66 10.69
N GLN A 93 -1.33 -6.37 11.82
CA GLN A 93 -2.58 -7.06 12.15
C GLN A 93 -3.74 -6.09 12.36
N LYS A 94 -3.52 -4.94 13.01
CA LYS A 94 -4.55 -3.90 13.14
C LYS A 94 -4.98 -3.35 11.78
N ILE A 95 -4.03 -3.09 10.88
CA ILE A 95 -4.32 -2.63 9.51
C ILE A 95 -5.19 -3.66 8.79
N ILE A 96 -4.78 -4.93 8.78
CA ILE A 96 -5.51 -6.01 8.11
C ILE A 96 -6.92 -6.17 8.68
N SER A 97 -7.07 -6.09 10.01
CA SER A 97 -8.38 -6.21 10.67
C SER A 97 -9.32 -5.06 10.30
N GLN A 98 -8.85 -3.80 10.34
CA GLN A 98 -9.66 -2.64 9.99
C GLN A 98 -10.07 -2.64 8.51
N VAL A 99 -9.17 -3.03 7.60
CA VAL A 99 -9.48 -3.19 6.18
C VAL A 99 -10.55 -4.26 5.97
N LYS A 100 -10.47 -5.40 6.68
CA LYS A 100 -11.49 -6.45 6.58
C LYS A 100 -12.83 -6.02 7.16
N GLU A 101 -12.82 -5.22 8.23
CA GLU A 101 -14.04 -4.72 8.88
C GLU A 101 -14.80 -3.74 7.99
N LYS A 102 -14.11 -2.76 7.37
CA LYS A 102 -14.73 -1.80 6.43
C LYS A 102 -15.37 -2.49 5.21
N ARG A 103 -14.93 -3.70 4.86
CA ARG A 103 -15.40 -4.46 3.70
C ARG A 103 -16.51 -5.47 4.00
N LYS A 104 -16.93 -5.59 5.26
CA LYS A 104 -18.14 -6.33 5.62
C LYS A 104 -19.37 -5.46 5.45
#